data_AF-A0A7L4KFD6-F1
#
_entry.id   AF-A0A7L4KFD6-F1
#
_cell.length_a   1.000
_cell.length_b   1.000
_cell.length_c   1.000
_cell.angle_alpha   90.00
_cell.angle_beta   90.00
_cell.angle_gamma   90.00
#
_symmetry.space_group_name_H-M   'P 1'
#
loop_
_entity.id
_entity.type
_entity.pdbx_description
1 polymer ?
#
loop_
_entity_poly.entity_id
_entity_poly.type
_entity_poly.pdbx_seq_one_letter_code
_entity_poly.pdbx_strand_id
1 'polypeptide(L)'
;LFIGNDVTVLKTKDALKTQQVLEIINKEDGMIEARRILEALGLQPSEQDCCRVQQICRAVVSRAAALCAAGLAAILSYMCQTQELEMMLVNVAVEGDLYRGYSRFKEILQSVTGMLSPECMATFLPVVDGSGRGAAIVAAMALRLVAKRQEVDEMLAPLRLSRTDLQRVQTLMRQEMEQGLKNNANTSLRMLPTYVRNTPDGTERGEFLALDLGGTNFRVLVVRVAEDIRITSEIYVIPPDIMQGTGEALFDHIIDCIRDFQMKHDLKDQVLLLGFTFSFPCQQLGLNKAVLLSWTKGFNASGCVGRDVVQLLQEAAQRQKFGLKVVAVINDTVGTMMSCAYDDPKCEIGLIVGTGTNACYMEEMRNVRSVEGEQGLMCINMEWGAFGDNGCLDNIFTEFDLKVDKTTINVGRQRFEKLISGMYLGEIVRHILLAMVDKQLLFCGKPCPQLQTRDIFKTEFLSTIEIDGLALKQVQRILQNLELQPSFEDSALVREVCKTVSLRAAQLCGAGMAAVVEKMRDNRGLDHMAVTVGADGTLYKRHPHFSQRLQETVEDLAPKCTVRFLQSEDGSGKGAALVAAVASRSAEPEEQP
;
A
#
# COMPACT_ATOMS: atom_id res chain seq x y z
N LEU A 1 -39.15 29.15 -62.26
CA LEU A 1 -38.01 28.39 -62.80
C LEU A 1 -38.58 27.40 -63.79
N PHE A 2 -38.02 27.28 -65.00
CA PHE A 2 -38.35 26.23 -65.98
C PHE A 2 -39.82 26.20 -66.46
N ILE A 3 -40.38 27.36 -66.84
CA ILE A 3 -41.78 27.47 -67.28
C ILE A 3 -41.98 26.61 -68.54
N GLY A 4 -42.89 25.63 -68.46
CA GLY A 4 -43.24 24.73 -69.58
C GLY A 4 -42.39 23.46 -69.71
N ASN A 5 -41.41 23.24 -68.83
CA ASN A 5 -40.56 22.03 -68.84
C ASN A 5 -41.05 20.98 -67.82
N ASP A 6 -40.82 19.70 -68.13
CA ASP A 6 -40.97 18.62 -67.16
C ASP A 6 -39.83 18.68 -66.13
N VAL A 7 -40.19 18.99 -64.88
CA VAL A 7 -39.25 19.12 -63.74
C VAL A 7 -39.25 17.89 -62.83
N THR A 8 -39.83 16.77 -63.25
CA THR A 8 -39.88 15.53 -62.45
C THR A 8 -38.49 15.04 -62.04
N VAL A 9 -37.47 15.28 -62.86
CA VAL A 9 -36.05 14.99 -62.56
C VAL A 9 -35.53 15.74 -61.31
N LEU A 10 -36.07 16.92 -60.98
CA LEU A 10 -35.67 17.66 -59.78
C LEU A 10 -36.27 17.07 -58.51
N LYS A 11 -37.27 16.19 -58.63
CA LYS A 11 -37.84 15.44 -57.49
C LYS A 11 -36.98 14.24 -57.11
N THR A 12 -36.05 13.83 -57.97
CA THR A 12 -35.16 12.70 -57.69
C THR A 12 -34.10 13.12 -56.67
N LYS A 13 -33.86 12.27 -55.66
CA LYS A 13 -32.78 12.49 -54.69
C LYS A 13 -31.44 12.59 -55.44
N ASP A 14 -30.57 13.49 -55.00
CA ASP A 14 -29.23 13.70 -55.55
C ASP A 14 -29.20 14.19 -57.02
N ALA A 15 -30.31 14.76 -57.51
CA ALA A 15 -30.38 15.40 -58.84
C ALA A 15 -29.39 16.57 -59.00
N LEU A 16 -29.03 17.24 -57.90
CA LEU A 16 -27.97 18.25 -57.88
C LEU A 16 -27.00 17.93 -56.74
N LYS A 17 -25.74 17.65 -57.07
CA LYS A 17 -24.69 17.29 -56.10
C LYS A 17 -23.92 18.53 -55.63
N THR A 18 -23.29 18.42 -54.46
CA THR A 18 -22.47 19.51 -53.88
C THR A 18 -21.38 20.02 -54.83
N GLN A 19 -20.75 19.13 -55.60
CA GLN A 19 -19.73 19.52 -56.58
C GLN A 19 -20.32 20.42 -57.69
N GLN A 20 -21.52 20.09 -58.18
CA GLN A 20 -22.24 20.89 -59.16
C GLN A 20 -22.66 22.24 -58.56
N VAL A 21 -23.06 22.27 -57.28
CA VAL A 21 -23.31 23.53 -56.56
C VAL A 21 -22.05 24.39 -56.50
N LEU A 22 -20.88 23.80 -56.24
CA LEU A 22 -19.59 24.51 -56.21
C LEU A 22 -19.22 25.10 -57.59
N GLU A 23 -19.44 24.35 -58.66
CA GLU A 23 -19.26 24.82 -60.05
C GLU A 23 -20.19 26.00 -60.37
N ILE A 24 -21.47 25.90 -59.99
CA ILE A 24 -22.49 26.94 -60.21
C ILE A 24 -22.16 28.24 -59.48
N ILE A 25 -21.65 28.18 -58.25
CA ILE A 25 -21.38 29.38 -57.44
C ILE A 25 -20.06 30.09 -57.77
N ASN A 26 -19.22 29.49 -58.63
CA ASN A 26 -17.96 30.07 -59.08
C ASN A 26 -18.19 31.46 -59.73
N LYS A 27 -17.22 32.38 -59.58
CA LYS A 27 -17.34 33.78 -60.00
C LYS A 27 -17.19 33.97 -61.51
N GLU A 28 -16.41 33.13 -62.19
CA GLU A 28 -16.08 33.31 -63.62
C GLU A 28 -17.11 32.62 -64.53
N ASP A 29 -17.34 31.32 -64.36
CA ASP A 29 -18.16 30.53 -65.31
C ASP A 29 -19.49 30.01 -64.72
N GLY A 30 -19.85 30.40 -63.50
CA GLY A 30 -20.94 29.74 -62.75
C GLY A 30 -22.32 29.77 -63.42
N MET A 31 -22.58 30.75 -64.30
CA MET A 31 -23.80 30.82 -65.12
C MET A 31 -23.80 29.83 -66.29
N ILE A 32 -22.64 29.62 -66.90
CA ILE A 32 -22.41 28.65 -67.97
C ILE A 32 -22.52 27.24 -67.39
N GLU A 33 -21.92 27.01 -66.23
CA GLU A 33 -22.02 25.74 -65.51
C GLU A 33 -23.45 25.45 -65.04
N ALA A 34 -24.17 26.46 -64.54
CA ALA A 34 -25.59 26.30 -64.22
C ALA A 34 -26.42 25.85 -65.44
N ARG A 35 -26.20 26.46 -66.60
CA ARG A 35 -26.86 26.04 -67.84
C ARG A 35 -26.51 24.59 -68.19
N ARG A 36 -25.22 24.26 -68.25
CA ARG A 36 -24.71 22.93 -68.61
C ARG A 36 -25.27 21.84 -67.70
N ILE A 37 -25.25 22.08 -66.38
CA ILE A 37 -25.72 21.12 -65.37
C ILE A 37 -27.23 20.92 -65.48
N LEU A 38 -28.01 21.99 -65.66
CA LEU A 38 -29.46 21.92 -65.79
C LEU A 38 -29.87 21.24 -67.11
N GLU A 39 -29.18 21.50 -68.21
CA GLU A 39 -29.38 20.83 -69.50
C GLU A 39 -29.04 19.33 -69.43
N ALA A 40 -27.97 18.97 -68.71
CA ALA A 40 -27.61 17.57 -68.46
C ALA A 40 -28.67 16.80 -67.65
N LEU A 41 -29.53 17.51 -66.90
CA LEU A 41 -30.70 16.94 -66.23
C LEU A 41 -31.93 16.83 -67.15
N GLY A 42 -31.82 17.21 -68.44
CA GLY A 42 -32.92 17.19 -69.40
C GLY A 42 -33.83 18.42 -69.32
N LEU A 43 -33.42 19.47 -68.60
CA LEU A 43 -34.17 20.74 -68.53
C LEU A 43 -33.75 21.66 -69.69
N GLN A 44 -34.62 22.60 -70.06
CA GLN A 44 -34.29 23.67 -71.00
C GLN A 44 -34.26 25.02 -70.26
N PRO A 45 -33.16 25.35 -69.56
CA PRO A 45 -33.10 26.54 -68.71
C PRO A 45 -33.01 27.83 -69.54
N SER A 46 -33.83 28.83 -69.19
CA SER A 46 -33.58 30.20 -69.66
C SER A 46 -32.34 30.80 -68.97
N GLU A 47 -31.81 31.90 -69.50
CA GLU A 47 -30.74 32.64 -68.82
C GLU A 47 -31.18 33.14 -67.44
N GLN A 48 -32.45 33.55 -67.31
CA GLN A 48 -33.04 33.95 -66.03
C GLN A 48 -33.14 32.77 -65.05
N ASP A 49 -33.41 31.56 -65.54
CA ASP A 49 -33.42 30.35 -64.70
C ASP A 49 -32.01 30.03 -64.17
N CYS A 50 -30.98 30.11 -65.02
CA CYS A 50 -29.59 29.90 -64.63
C CYS A 50 -29.17 30.90 -63.53
N CYS A 51 -29.53 32.18 -63.68
CA CYS A 51 -29.24 33.23 -62.71
C CYS A 51 -29.91 32.98 -61.37
N ARG A 52 -31.20 32.61 -61.38
CA ARG A 52 -31.94 32.28 -60.15
C ARG A 52 -31.39 31.04 -59.45
N VAL A 53 -31.04 29.99 -60.20
CA VAL A 53 -30.41 28.77 -59.63
C VAL A 53 -29.06 29.11 -59.01
N GLN A 54 -28.23 29.92 -59.68
CA GLN A 54 -26.96 30.39 -59.10
C GLN A 54 -27.15 31.20 -57.82
N GLN A 55 -28.14 32.11 -57.78
CA GLN A 55 -28.46 32.88 -56.57
C GLN A 55 -28.91 31.99 -55.41
N ILE A 56 -29.76 30.99 -55.68
CA ILE A 56 -30.21 30.01 -54.69
C ILE A 56 -29.00 29.24 -54.14
N CYS A 57 -28.13 28.72 -55.01
CA CYS A 57 -26.92 28.01 -54.62
C CYS A 57 -26.00 28.88 -53.74
N ARG A 58 -25.78 30.14 -54.12
CA ARG A 58 -24.99 31.10 -53.33
C ARG A 58 -25.61 31.38 -51.96
N ALA A 59 -26.93 31.56 -51.89
CA ALA A 59 -27.63 31.82 -50.63
C ALA A 59 -27.54 30.62 -49.68
N VAL A 60 -27.72 29.40 -50.21
CA VAL A 60 -27.63 28.16 -49.41
C VAL A 60 -26.22 27.98 -48.85
N VAL A 61 -25.17 28.13 -49.67
CA VAL A 61 -23.78 27.97 -49.22
C VAL A 61 -23.37 29.10 -48.26
N SER A 62 -23.81 30.33 -48.49
CA SER A 62 -23.55 31.46 -47.59
C SER A 62 -24.22 31.26 -46.22
N ARG A 63 -25.46 30.75 -46.20
CA ARG A 63 -26.15 30.38 -44.96
C ARG A 63 -25.41 29.28 -44.21
N ALA A 64 -24.91 28.26 -44.91
CA ALA A 64 -24.12 27.19 -44.31
C ALA A 64 -22.82 27.74 -43.67
N ALA A 65 -22.11 28.64 -44.36
CA ALA A 65 -20.93 29.30 -43.82
C ALA A 65 -21.24 30.12 -42.55
N ALA A 66 -22.30 30.92 -42.57
CA ALA A 66 -22.71 31.74 -41.43
C ALA A 66 -23.13 30.89 -40.22
N LEU A 67 -23.86 29.79 -40.44
CA LEU A 67 -24.22 28.86 -39.37
C LEU A 67 -22.99 28.16 -38.77
N CYS A 68 -22.05 27.74 -39.61
CA CYS A 68 -20.78 27.17 -39.16
C CYS A 68 -19.97 28.20 -38.34
N ALA A 69 -19.93 29.45 -38.79
CA ALA A 69 -19.26 30.55 -38.11
C ALA A 69 -19.85 30.83 -36.72
N ALA A 70 -21.18 30.81 -36.60
CA ALA A 70 -21.88 30.99 -35.33
C ALA A 70 -21.56 29.86 -34.34
N GLY A 71 -21.55 28.60 -34.80
CA GLY A 71 -21.15 27.46 -33.98
C GLY A 71 -19.69 27.55 -33.53
N LEU A 72 -18.78 27.93 -34.44
CA LEU A 72 -17.37 28.14 -34.11
C LEU A 72 -17.18 29.28 -33.10
N ALA A 73 -17.85 30.42 -33.29
CA ALA A 73 -17.79 31.55 -32.37
C ALA A 73 -18.21 31.14 -30.96
N ALA A 74 -19.28 30.36 -30.82
CA ALA A 74 -19.71 29.84 -29.52
C ALA A 74 -18.63 28.96 -28.84
N ILE A 75 -17.93 28.10 -29.60
CA ILE A 75 -16.82 27.29 -29.08
C ILE A 75 -15.67 28.20 -28.61
N LEU A 76 -15.30 29.20 -29.42
CA LEU A 76 -14.20 30.11 -29.10
C LEU A 76 -14.50 30.96 -27.86
N SER A 77 -15.70 31.55 -27.77
CA SER A 77 -16.16 32.29 -26.60
C SER A 77 -16.15 31.41 -25.34
N TYR A 78 -16.62 30.16 -25.45
CA TYR A 78 -16.59 29.21 -24.34
C TYR A 78 -15.15 28.89 -23.89
N MET A 79 -14.22 28.68 -24.82
CA MET A 79 -12.80 28.45 -24.51
C MET A 79 -12.18 29.67 -23.81
N CYS A 80 -12.45 30.88 -24.31
CA CYS A 80 -11.95 32.13 -23.73
C CYS A 80 -12.43 32.31 -22.28
N GLN A 81 -13.73 32.08 -22.03
CA GLN A 81 -14.32 32.17 -20.71
C GLN A 81 -13.77 31.11 -19.74
N THR A 82 -13.65 29.86 -20.20
CA THR A 82 -13.18 28.74 -19.35
C THR A 82 -11.72 28.91 -18.96
N GLN A 83 -10.92 29.60 -19.78
CA GLN A 83 -9.53 29.92 -19.48
C GLN A 83 -9.36 31.26 -18.74
N GLU A 84 -10.46 31.94 -18.41
CA GLU A 84 -10.47 33.25 -17.74
C GLU A 84 -9.62 34.30 -18.47
N LEU A 85 -9.63 34.28 -19.81
CA LEU A 85 -8.86 35.20 -20.65
C LEU A 85 -9.72 36.41 -21.05
N GLU A 86 -9.13 37.60 -21.01
CA GLU A 86 -9.76 38.82 -21.55
C GLU A 86 -9.77 38.84 -23.10
N MET A 87 -8.73 38.25 -23.71
CA MET A 87 -8.58 38.11 -25.16
C MET A 87 -7.89 36.78 -25.46
N MET A 88 -8.43 35.98 -26.39
CA MET A 88 -7.84 34.71 -26.81
C MET A 88 -7.29 34.80 -28.23
N LEU A 89 -6.01 34.50 -28.42
CA LEU A 89 -5.42 34.25 -29.74
C LEU A 89 -5.45 32.76 -30.03
N VAL A 90 -6.07 32.36 -31.15
CA VAL A 90 -6.30 30.95 -31.46
C VAL A 90 -6.08 30.67 -32.95
N ASN A 91 -5.47 29.52 -33.24
CA ASN A 91 -5.38 28.99 -34.60
C ASN A 91 -6.47 27.94 -34.79
N VAL A 92 -7.30 28.12 -35.83
CA VAL A 92 -8.37 27.19 -36.20
C VAL A 92 -7.94 26.44 -37.44
N ALA A 93 -7.64 25.14 -37.30
CA ALA A 93 -7.37 24.28 -38.45
C ALA A 93 -8.68 23.99 -39.20
N VAL A 94 -8.68 24.16 -40.53
CA VAL A 94 -9.87 23.96 -41.37
C VAL A 94 -9.57 23.01 -42.53
N GLU A 95 -10.49 22.08 -42.75
CA GLU A 95 -10.51 21.16 -43.89
C GLU A 95 -11.93 21.11 -44.48
N GLY A 96 -12.05 20.82 -45.78
CA GLY A 96 -13.33 20.59 -46.46
C GLY A 96 -13.44 21.31 -47.81
N ASP A 97 -14.11 20.65 -48.76
CA ASP A 97 -14.21 21.11 -50.15
C ASP A 97 -14.98 22.44 -50.28
N LEU A 98 -15.96 22.70 -49.41
CA LEU A 98 -16.68 23.98 -49.39
C LEU A 98 -15.78 25.15 -48.98
N TYR A 99 -14.87 24.92 -48.03
CA TYR A 99 -13.94 25.95 -47.55
C TYR A 99 -12.81 26.20 -48.55
N ARG A 100 -12.28 25.14 -49.19
CA ARG A 100 -11.22 25.24 -50.20
C ARG A 100 -11.75 25.73 -51.56
N GLY A 101 -12.92 25.23 -51.98
CA GLY A 101 -13.49 25.44 -53.31
C GLY A 101 -14.32 26.72 -53.46
N TYR A 102 -14.70 27.39 -52.37
CA TYR A 102 -15.50 28.62 -52.45
C TYR A 102 -14.91 29.73 -51.56
N SER A 103 -14.23 30.71 -52.17
CA SER A 103 -13.55 31.80 -51.45
C SER A 103 -14.47 32.58 -50.51
N ARG A 104 -15.74 32.76 -50.91
CA ARG A 104 -16.73 33.48 -50.12
C ARG A 104 -17.22 32.68 -48.90
N PHE A 105 -17.08 31.35 -48.89
CA PHE A 105 -17.29 30.55 -47.67
C PHE A 105 -16.29 30.98 -46.59
N LYS A 106 -15.01 31.08 -46.95
CA LYS A 106 -13.93 31.51 -46.06
C LYS A 106 -14.14 32.93 -45.56
N GLU A 107 -14.50 33.87 -46.45
CA GLU A 107 -14.77 35.26 -46.08
C GLU A 107 -15.92 35.37 -45.08
N ILE A 108 -17.04 34.66 -45.31
CA ILE A 108 -18.19 34.66 -44.39
C ILE A 108 -17.80 34.02 -43.06
N LEU A 109 -17.09 32.88 -43.08
CA LEU A 109 -16.64 32.19 -41.88
C LEU A 109 -15.79 33.14 -41.01
N GLN A 110 -14.81 33.81 -41.62
CA GLN A 110 -13.94 34.75 -40.93
C GLN A 110 -14.70 35.96 -40.37
N SER A 111 -15.52 36.60 -41.20
CA SER A 111 -16.24 37.82 -40.83
C SER A 111 -17.28 37.56 -39.73
N VAL A 112 -18.09 36.50 -39.87
CA VAL A 112 -19.15 36.19 -38.91
C VAL A 112 -18.56 35.67 -37.60
N THR A 113 -17.52 34.84 -37.63
CA THR A 113 -16.85 34.41 -36.39
C THR A 113 -16.26 35.61 -35.64
N GLY A 114 -15.53 36.50 -36.31
CA GLY A 114 -14.98 37.69 -35.66
C GLY A 114 -16.03 38.67 -35.13
N MET A 115 -17.19 38.75 -35.78
CA MET A 115 -18.31 39.57 -35.31
C MET A 115 -18.97 38.98 -34.05
N LEU A 116 -19.11 37.65 -33.99
CA LEU A 116 -19.85 36.96 -32.92
C LEU A 116 -18.98 36.64 -31.70
N SER A 117 -17.66 36.52 -31.87
CA SER A 117 -16.69 36.33 -30.77
C SER A 117 -15.57 37.37 -30.85
N PRO A 118 -15.87 38.67 -30.63
CA PRO A 118 -14.88 39.75 -30.74
C PRO A 118 -13.70 39.61 -29.75
N GLU A 119 -13.89 38.90 -28.64
CA GLU A 119 -12.87 38.56 -27.66
C GLU A 119 -11.86 37.49 -28.15
N CYS A 120 -12.11 36.89 -29.33
CA CYS A 120 -11.27 35.83 -29.90
C CYS A 120 -10.66 36.27 -31.23
N MET A 121 -9.33 36.35 -31.29
CA MET A 121 -8.59 36.53 -32.55
C MET A 121 -8.27 35.17 -33.18
N ALA A 122 -9.17 34.70 -34.04
CA ALA A 122 -9.04 33.42 -34.74
C ALA A 122 -8.27 33.55 -36.06
N THR A 123 -7.18 32.80 -36.20
CA THR A 123 -6.46 32.63 -37.48
C THR A 123 -6.81 31.28 -38.09
N PHE A 124 -7.37 31.29 -39.30
CA PHE A 124 -7.81 30.07 -39.97
C PHE A 124 -6.69 29.47 -40.84
N LEU A 125 -6.29 28.25 -40.51
CA LEU A 125 -5.19 27.52 -41.14
C LEU A 125 -5.74 26.36 -41.99
N PRO A 126 -5.63 26.40 -43.33
CA PRO A 126 -6.06 25.28 -44.16
C PRO A 126 -5.13 24.07 -43.96
N VAL A 127 -5.71 22.90 -43.72
CA VAL A 127 -4.97 21.63 -43.69
C VAL A 127 -4.83 21.11 -45.11
N VAL A 128 -3.60 20.81 -45.55
CA VAL A 128 -3.31 20.40 -46.95
C VAL A 128 -3.38 18.88 -47.14
N ASP A 129 -2.82 18.11 -46.18
CA ASP A 129 -2.70 16.64 -46.27
C ASP A 129 -3.82 15.88 -45.52
N GLY A 130 -4.90 16.59 -45.22
CA GLY A 130 -6.02 16.13 -44.42
C GLY A 130 -5.70 15.63 -43.01
N SER A 131 -6.56 14.78 -42.45
CA SER A 131 -6.48 14.34 -41.06
C SER A 131 -5.37 13.31 -40.77
N GLY A 132 -4.72 12.76 -41.79
CA GLY A 132 -3.73 11.68 -41.66
C GLY A 132 -2.53 12.05 -40.77
N ARG A 133 -2.00 13.27 -40.89
CA ARG A 133 -0.88 13.74 -40.04
C ARG A 133 -1.28 13.84 -38.57
N GLY A 134 -2.47 14.37 -38.29
CA GLY A 134 -3.00 14.45 -36.93
C GLY A 134 -3.20 13.05 -36.32
N ALA A 135 -3.80 12.14 -37.10
CA ALA A 135 -3.98 10.75 -36.70
C ALA A 135 -2.64 10.05 -36.39
N ALA A 136 -1.61 10.26 -37.23
CA ALA A 136 -0.29 9.69 -37.01
C ALA A 136 0.40 10.21 -35.73
N ILE A 137 0.28 11.51 -35.43
CA ILE A 137 0.84 12.09 -34.19
C ILE A 137 0.14 11.51 -32.96
N VAL A 138 -1.20 11.41 -32.99
CA VAL A 138 -1.98 10.78 -31.90
C VAL A 138 -1.59 9.32 -31.72
N ALA A 139 -1.44 8.57 -32.83
CA ALA A 139 -0.99 7.18 -32.79
C ALA A 139 0.43 7.04 -32.18
N ALA A 140 1.36 7.92 -32.55
CA ALA A 140 2.71 7.92 -31.98
C ALA A 140 2.69 8.22 -30.46
N MET A 141 1.85 9.15 -30.00
CA MET A 141 1.67 9.43 -28.58
C MET A 141 1.09 8.24 -27.83
N ALA A 142 0.06 7.58 -28.41
CA ALA A 142 -0.54 6.39 -27.83
C ALA A 142 0.46 5.24 -27.71
N LEU A 143 1.27 4.99 -28.76
CA LEU A 143 2.35 3.99 -28.71
C LEU A 143 3.36 4.28 -27.61
N ARG A 144 3.73 5.55 -27.41
CA ARG A 144 4.63 5.95 -26.31
C ARG A 144 4.03 5.66 -24.94
N LEU A 145 2.73 5.92 -24.76
CA LEU A 145 2.03 5.63 -23.49
C LEU A 145 1.94 4.13 -23.22
N VAL A 146 1.66 3.32 -24.25
CA VAL A 146 1.66 1.85 -24.15
C VAL A 146 3.04 1.33 -23.76
N ALA A 147 4.10 1.81 -24.41
CA ALA A 147 5.47 1.43 -24.07
C ALA A 147 5.83 1.78 -22.62
N LYS A 148 5.49 2.99 -22.17
CA LYS A 148 5.67 3.40 -20.76
C LYS A 148 4.91 2.49 -19.80
N ARG A 149 3.65 2.15 -20.12
CA ARG A 149 2.84 1.27 -19.29
C ARG A 149 3.45 -0.12 -19.19
N GLN A 150 3.91 -0.67 -20.31
CA GLN A 150 4.59 -1.96 -20.35
C GLN A 150 5.84 -1.96 -19.46
N GLU A 151 6.65 -0.90 -19.51
CA GLU A 151 7.86 -0.80 -18.68
C GLU A 151 7.53 -0.71 -17.17
N VAL A 152 6.45 0.00 -16.81
CA VAL A 152 5.92 -0.01 -15.43
C VAL A 152 5.50 -1.41 -15.00
N ASP A 153 4.75 -2.12 -15.84
CA ASP A 153 4.28 -3.47 -15.54
C ASP A 153 5.44 -4.47 -15.43
N GLU A 154 6.48 -4.36 -16.26
CA GLU A 154 7.68 -5.19 -16.19
C GLU A 154 8.47 -4.96 -14.88
N MET A 155 8.56 -3.71 -14.40
CA MET A 155 9.21 -3.42 -13.12
C MET A 155 8.42 -3.93 -11.91
N LEU A 156 7.09 -3.89 -11.99
CA LEU A 156 6.23 -4.33 -10.89
C LEU A 156 5.94 -5.83 -10.91
N ALA A 157 6.11 -6.50 -12.06
CA ALA A 157 5.83 -7.94 -12.21
C ALA A 157 6.55 -8.82 -11.17
N PRO A 158 7.85 -8.62 -10.84
CA PRO A 158 8.53 -9.44 -9.82
C PRO A 158 7.93 -9.32 -8.41
N LEU A 159 7.16 -8.27 -8.14
CA LEU A 159 6.48 -8.10 -6.84
C LEU A 159 5.10 -8.77 -6.81
N ARG A 160 4.53 -9.14 -7.96
CA ARG A 160 3.20 -9.75 -8.07
C ARG A 160 3.33 -11.26 -7.93
N LEU A 161 3.12 -11.77 -6.71
CA LEU A 161 3.24 -13.20 -6.41
C LEU A 161 2.05 -13.99 -6.94
N SER A 162 2.34 -15.10 -7.63
CA SER A 162 1.31 -16.06 -8.00
C SER A 162 0.91 -16.94 -6.81
N ARG A 163 -0.23 -17.61 -6.91
CA ARG A 163 -0.63 -18.62 -5.92
C ARG A 163 0.43 -19.70 -5.72
N THR A 164 1.09 -20.13 -6.79
CA THR A 164 2.18 -21.11 -6.75
C THR A 164 3.39 -20.60 -5.96
N ASP A 165 3.73 -19.31 -6.11
CA ASP A 165 4.81 -18.71 -5.32
C ASP A 165 4.48 -18.73 -3.84
N LEU A 166 3.24 -18.39 -3.47
CA LEU A 166 2.78 -18.38 -2.09
C LEU A 166 2.72 -19.78 -1.47
N GLN A 167 2.28 -20.79 -2.22
CA GLN A 167 2.31 -22.19 -1.80
C GLN A 167 3.75 -22.68 -1.55
N ARG A 168 4.70 -22.24 -2.38
CA ARG A 168 6.11 -22.54 -2.17
C ARG A 168 6.63 -21.88 -0.89
N VAL A 169 6.30 -20.61 -0.66
CA VAL A 169 6.65 -19.90 0.59
C VAL A 169 6.08 -20.63 1.82
N GLN A 170 4.80 -21.03 1.77
CA GLN A 170 4.13 -21.81 2.83
C GLN A 170 4.87 -23.13 3.10
N THR A 171 5.22 -23.86 2.04
CA THR A 171 5.93 -25.16 2.13
C THR A 171 7.31 -24.99 2.75
N LEU A 172 8.08 -23.99 2.31
CA LEU A 172 9.41 -23.70 2.83
C LEU A 172 9.35 -23.23 4.29
N MET A 173 8.38 -22.38 4.65
CA MET A 173 8.15 -21.96 6.04
C MET A 173 7.94 -23.18 6.93
N ARG A 174 7.06 -24.10 6.53
CA ARG A 174 6.80 -25.34 7.28
C ARG A 174 8.05 -26.20 7.46
N GLN A 175 8.85 -26.37 6.41
CA GLN A 175 10.10 -27.13 6.49
C GLN A 175 11.07 -26.49 7.49
N GLU A 176 11.27 -25.17 7.43
CA GLU A 176 12.14 -24.45 8.35
C GLU A 176 11.64 -24.53 9.79
N MET A 177 10.32 -24.53 10.02
CA MET A 177 9.71 -24.72 11.35
C MET A 177 10.06 -26.10 11.92
N GLU A 178 9.89 -27.15 11.11
CA GLU A 178 10.22 -28.52 11.51
C GLU A 178 11.71 -28.70 11.80
N GLN A 179 12.59 -28.04 11.04
CA GLN A 179 14.04 -28.06 11.28
C GLN A 179 14.43 -27.27 12.52
N GLY A 180 13.79 -26.12 12.77
CA GLY A 180 14.04 -25.29 13.96
C GLY A 180 13.66 -25.99 15.25
N LEU A 181 12.51 -26.64 15.29
CA LEU A 181 12.06 -27.43 16.45
C LEU A 181 12.99 -28.63 16.77
N LYS A 182 13.78 -29.09 15.78
CA LYS A 182 14.80 -30.15 15.93
C LYS A 182 16.19 -29.61 16.28
N ASN A 183 16.34 -28.29 16.55
CA ASN A 183 17.62 -27.62 16.79
C ASN A 183 18.64 -27.77 15.65
N ASN A 184 18.20 -27.82 14.39
CA ASN A 184 19.11 -27.88 13.26
C ASN A 184 19.80 -26.51 13.07
N ALA A 185 21.14 -26.47 13.11
CA ALA A 185 21.89 -25.22 12.97
C ALA A 185 21.76 -24.55 11.59
N ASN A 186 21.28 -25.27 10.56
CA ASN A 186 21.16 -24.77 9.19
C ASN A 186 19.80 -24.11 8.87
N THR A 187 18.82 -24.18 9.78
CA THR A 187 17.54 -23.48 9.60
C THR A 187 17.68 -21.99 9.89
N SER A 188 16.89 -21.21 9.18
CA SER A 188 16.72 -19.77 9.39
C SER A 188 15.73 -19.46 10.52
N LEU A 189 14.85 -20.41 10.88
CA LEU A 189 13.86 -20.25 11.95
C LEU A 189 14.35 -20.81 13.28
N ARG A 190 14.41 -19.98 14.32
CA ARG A 190 14.96 -20.39 15.61
C ARG A 190 14.00 -21.23 16.46
N MET A 191 12.69 -21.05 16.32
CA MET A 191 11.66 -21.80 17.04
C MET A 191 11.93 -21.89 18.56
N LEU A 192 12.07 -20.72 19.18
CA LEU A 192 12.53 -20.55 20.56
C LEU A 192 11.45 -20.95 21.57
N PRO A 193 11.74 -21.89 22.49
CA PRO A 193 10.86 -22.24 23.60
C PRO A 193 10.64 -21.05 24.55
N THR A 194 9.39 -20.77 24.92
CA THR A 194 9.05 -19.61 25.78
C THR A 194 8.81 -19.99 27.24
N TYR A 195 8.70 -21.30 27.53
CA TYR A 195 8.27 -21.86 28.83
C TYR A 195 6.85 -21.48 29.26
N VAL A 196 6.06 -20.82 28.41
CA VAL A 196 4.62 -20.65 28.59
C VAL A 196 3.92 -21.91 28.09
N ARG A 197 3.33 -22.69 29.00
CA ARG A 197 2.73 -24.00 28.69
C ARG A 197 1.21 -24.00 28.54
N ASN A 198 0.54 -22.98 29.08
CA ASN A 198 -0.91 -22.87 29.07
C ASN A 198 -1.31 -21.44 28.67
N THR A 199 -2.43 -21.34 27.96
CA THR A 199 -3.18 -20.08 27.79
C THR A 199 -3.95 -19.75 29.08
N PRO A 200 -4.47 -18.51 29.23
CA PRO A 200 -5.34 -18.19 30.35
C PRO A 200 -6.56 -19.11 30.40
N ASP A 201 -6.97 -19.51 31.61
CA ASP A 201 -8.10 -20.42 31.86
C ASP A 201 -9.27 -19.76 32.61
N GLY A 202 -9.15 -18.47 32.93
CA GLY A 202 -10.18 -17.69 33.61
C GLY A 202 -10.10 -17.79 35.14
N THR A 203 -9.17 -18.58 35.69
CA THR A 203 -8.92 -18.65 37.14
C THR A 203 -7.84 -17.69 37.61
N GLU A 204 -7.21 -16.94 36.71
CA GLU A 204 -6.19 -15.93 37.02
C GLU A 204 -6.79 -14.83 37.92
N ARG A 205 -6.16 -14.54 39.06
CA ARG A 205 -6.56 -13.46 39.96
C ARG A 205 -5.33 -12.75 40.50
N GLY A 206 -5.43 -11.45 40.74
CA GLY A 206 -4.38 -10.67 41.40
C GLY A 206 -4.09 -9.34 40.72
N GLU A 207 -3.08 -8.65 41.23
CA GLU A 207 -2.57 -7.39 40.68
C GLU A 207 -1.11 -7.55 40.28
N PHE A 208 -0.81 -7.24 39.03
CA PHE A 208 0.47 -7.54 38.40
C PHE A 208 1.02 -6.29 37.76
N LEU A 209 2.33 -6.09 37.89
CA LEU A 209 3.05 -5.10 37.11
C LEU A 209 3.44 -5.75 35.77
N ALA A 210 3.34 -4.99 34.68
CA ALA A 210 3.81 -5.42 33.37
C ALA A 210 4.68 -4.34 32.73
N LEU A 211 5.78 -4.77 32.10
CA LEU A 211 6.64 -3.92 31.30
C LEU A 211 6.48 -4.31 29.83
N ASP A 212 6.43 -3.32 28.94
CA ASP A 212 6.44 -3.55 27.50
C ASP A 212 7.54 -2.75 26.83
N LEU A 213 8.62 -3.46 26.48
CA LEU A 213 9.80 -2.91 25.85
C LEU A 213 10.03 -3.57 24.49
N GLY A 214 9.70 -2.85 23.42
CA GLY A 214 9.90 -3.33 22.05
C GLY A 214 10.23 -2.24 21.02
N GLY A 215 10.21 -0.97 21.40
CA GLY A 215 10.52 0.18 20.56
C GLY A 215 10.87 1.39 21.42
N THR A 216 10.79 2.60 20.85
CA THR A 216 11.09 3.85 21.58
C THR A 216 10.07 4.18 22.68
N ASN A 217 8.83 3.71 22.51
CA ASN A 217 7.76 3.84 23.50
C ASN A 217 7.81 2.64 24.44
N PHE A 218 8.39 2.85 25.62
CA PHE A 218 8.37 1.89 26.72
C PHE A 218 7.07 2.08 27.51
N ARG A 219 6.37 0.99 27.84
CA ARG A 219 5.14 1.09 28.65
C ARG A 219 5.34 0.39 29.99
N VAL A 220 4.87 1.06 31.05
CA VAL A 220 4.70 0.46 32.37
C VAL A 220 3.21 0.36 32.61
N LEU A 221 2.75 -0.82 33.02
CA LEU A 221 1.35 -1.12 33.25
C LEU A 221 1.15 -1.76 34.62
N VAL A 222 0.04 -1.45 35.27
CA VAL A 222 -0.53 -2.31 36.32
C VAL A 222 -1.82 -2.93 35.79
N VAL A 223 -1.92 -4.24 35.92
CA VAL A 223 -3.06 -5.03 35.45
C VAL A 223 -3.66 -5.73 36.65
N ARG A 224 -4.92 -5.38 36.94
CA ARG A 224 -5.71 -6.03 37.98
C ARG A 224 -6.64 -7.04 37.32
N VAL A 225 -6.41 -8.31 37.61
CA VAL A 225 -7.18 -9.45 37.11
C VAL A 225 -8.15 -9.87 38.21
N ALA A 226 -9.44 -9.63 37.98
CA ALA A 226 -10.54 -10.05 38.86
C ALA A 226 -11.62 -10.74 38.02
N GLU A 227 -12.91 -10.46 38.24
CA GLU A 227 -13.97 -10.84 37.30
C GLU A 227 -13.81 -10.11 35.95
N ASP A 228 -13.41 -8.83 36.01
CA ASP A 228 -13.00 -8.02 34.87
C ASP A 228 -11.51 -7.67 34.98
N ILE A 229 -10.87 -7.43 33.83
CA ILE A 229 -9.49 -6.91 33.77
C ILE A 229 -9.53 -5.38 33.76
N ARG A 230 -8.78 -4.76 34.67
CA ARG A 230 -8.54 -3.31 34.68
C ARG A 230 -7.06 -3.04 34.42
N ILE A 231 -6.78 -2.14 33.49
CA ILE A 231 -5.42 -1.80 33.07
C ILE A 231 -5.21 -0.31 33.27
N THR A 232 -4.14 0.04 33.97
CA THR A 232 -3.62 1.40 34.02
C THR A 232 -2.22 1.35 33.40
N SER A 233 -1.92 2.29 32.49
CA SER A 233 -0.63 2.31 31.80
C SER A 233 -0.12 3.73 31.56
N GLU A 234 1.20 3.89 31.55
CA GLU A 234 1.86 5.10 31.08
C GLU A 234 2.95 4.76 30.07
N ILE A 235 3.17 5.69 29.14
CA ILE A 235 4.22 5.60 28.12
C ILE A 235 5.39 6.48 28.55
N TYR A 236 6.57 5.88 28.53
CA TYR A 236 7.85 6.50 28.77
C TYR A 236 8.69 6.45 27.48
N VAL A 237 9.30 7.57 27.12
CA VAL A 237 10.21 7.64 25.98
C VAL A 237 11.59 7.22 26.44
N ILE A 238 12.23 6.28 25.73
CA ILE A 238 13.65 5.98 25.95
C ILE A 238 14.48 6.85 24.99
N PRO A 239 15.34 7.75 25.52
CA PRO A 239 16.18 8.60 24.68
C PRO A 239 17.13 7.77 23.78
N PRO A 240 17.44 8.22 22.54
CA PRO A 240 18.32 7.50 21.62
C PRO A 240 19.71 7.20 22.18
N ASP A 241 20.26 8.12 22.97
CA ASP A 241 21.54 7.98 23.67
C ASP A 241 21.51 6.89 24.76
N ILE A 242 20.36 6.67 25.40
CA ILE A 242 20.15 5.54 26.33
C ILE A 242 19.96 4.23 25.55
N MET A 243 19.18 4.24 24.46
CA MET A 243 18.95 3.06 23.61
C MET A 243 20.24 2.48 23.01
N GLN A 244 21.22 3.34 22.74
CA GLN A 244 22.51 3.00 22.13
C GLN A 244 23.68 3.09 23.13
N GLY A 245 23.40 3.36 24.40
CA GLY A 245 24.39 3.60 25.45
C GLY A 245 24.89 2.30 26.11
N THR A 246 24.95 2.30 27.44
CA THR A 246 25.31 1.10 28.22
C THR A 246 24.04 0.39 28.70
N GLY A 247 24.14 -0.93 28.88
CA GLY A 247 23.09 -1.71 29.49
C GLY A 247 22.72 -1.22 30.88
N GLU A 248 23.73 -0.82 31.67
CA GLU A 248 23.51 -0.22 32.99
C GLU A 248 22.59 1.00 32.91
N ALA A 249 22.89 1.96 32.02
CA ALA A 249 22.06 3.16 31.83
C ALA A 249 20.65 2.84 31.34
N LEU A 250 20.51 1.87 30.43
CA LEU A 250 19.20 1.45 29.92
C LEU A 250 18.32 0.84 31.02
N PHE A 251 18.85 -0.11 31.78
CA PHE A 251 18.08 -0.78 32.82
C PHE A 251 17.87 0.13 34.05
N ASP A 252 18.78 1.06 34.33
CA ASP A 252 18.56 2.08 35.36
C ASP A 252 17.41 3.02 34.99
N HIS A 253 17.35 3.47 33.73
CA HIS A 253 16.23 4.27 33.20
C HIS A 253 14.90 3.53 33.29
N ILE A 254 14.88 2.21 33.02
CA ILE A 254 13.68 1.38 33.17
C ILE A 254 13.19 1.38 34.63
N ILE A 255 14.08 1.23 35.61
CA ILE A 255 13.71 1.27 37.03
C ILE A 255 13.19 2.66 37.44
N ASP A 256 13.80 3.74 36.93
CA ASP A 256 13.31 5.10 37.18
C ASP A 256 11.89 5.31 36.63
N CYS A 257 11.60 4.78 35.43
CA CYS A 257 10.25 4.81 34.86
C CYS A 257 9.25 4.03 35.72
N ILE A 258 9.62 2.84 36.21
CA ILE A 258 8.76 2.04 37.09
C ILE A 258 8.48 2.78 38.40
N ARG A 259 9.51 3.40 38.98
CA ARG A 259 9.38 4.19 40.21
C ARG A 259 8.41 5.35 40.00
N ASP A 260 8.61 6.14 38.94
CA ASP A 260 7.73 7.26 38.60
C ASP A 260 6.27 6.80 38.44
N PHE A 261 6.04 5.71 37.70
CA PHE A 261 4.71 5.12 37.51
C PHE A 261 4.06 4.73 38.85
N GLN A 262 4.77 3.98 39.69
CA GLN A 262 4.27 3.60 41.01
C GLN A 262 4.01 4.81 41.90
N MET A 263 4.77 5.89 41.74
CA MET A 263 4.55 7.11 42.51
C MET A 263 3.27 7.84 42.11
N LYS A 264 2.96 7.90 40.81
CA LYS A 264 1.76 8.55 40.29
C LYS A 264 0.47 7.78 40.58
N HIS A 265 0.57 6.47 40.77
CA HIS A 265 -0.56 5.58 40.98
C HIS A 265 -0.68 5.02 42.41
N ASP A 266 0.04 5.61 43.38
CA ASP A 266 -0.02 5.23 44.80
C ASP A 266 0.30 3.74 45.08
N LEU A 267 1.25 3.17 44.34
CA LEU A 267 1.67 1.76 44.45
C LEU A 267 3.01 1.56 45.20
N LYS A 268 3.52 2.62 45.86
CA LYS A 268 4.90 2.67 46.40
C LYS A 268 5.22 1.61 47.46
N ASP A 269 4.22 1.16 48.21
CA ASP A 269 4.38 0.21 49.32
C ASP A 269 4.13 -1.25 48.90
N GLN A 270 3.85 -1.51 47.63
CA GLN A 270 3.50 -2.83 47.12
C GLN A 270 4.63 -3.43 46.26
N VAL A 271 5.04 -4.65 46.60
CA VAL A 271 5.93 -5.46 45.73
C VAL A 271 5.06 -6.33 44.84
N LEU A 272 4.74 -5.82 43.65
CA LEU A 272 3.94 -6.52 42.65
C LEU A 272 4.80 -7.54 41.88
N LEU A 273 4.17 -8.65 41.48
CA LEU A 273 4.79 -9.61 40.57
C LEU A 273 4.88 -8.98 39.17
N LEU A 274 6.06 -9.06 38.56
CA LEU A 274 6.33 -8.44 37.27
C LEU A 274 6.37 -9.46 36.14
N GLY A 275 5.54 -9.23 35.11
CA GLY A 275 5.70 -9.79 33.77
C GLY A 275 6.45 -8.82 32.87
N PHE A 276 7.54 -9.26 32.24
CA PHE A 276 8.38 -8.41 31.40
C PHE A 276 8.25 -8.81 29.92
N THR A 277 7.45 -8.07 29.15
CA THR A 277 7.51 -8.16 27.69
C THR A 277 8.79 -7.49 27.20
N PHE A 278 9.69 -8.31 26.68
CA PHE A 278 10.97 -7.91 26.12
C PHE A 278 11.06 -8.41 24.68
N SER A 279 10.71 -7.54 23.73
CA SER A 279 10.49 -7.90 22.33
C SER A 279 11.78 -8.01 21.52
N PHE A 280 12.76 -8.76 22.01
CA PHE A 280 14.01 -9.02 21.29
C PHE A 280 14.31 -10.52 21.28
N PRO A 281 15.12 -11.00 20.31
CA PRO A 281 15.49 -12.41 20.26
C PRO A 281 16.23 -12.83 21.54
N CYS A 282 15.59 -13.69 22.33
CA CYS A 282 16.11 -14.18 23.60
C CYS A 282 16.12 -15.71 23.63
N GLN A 283 17.24 -16.30 24.05
CA GLN A 283 17.25 -17.70 24.45
C GLN A 283 16.71 -17.78 25.87
N GLN A 284 15.48 -18.30 26.01
CA GLN A 284 14.92 -18.56 27.32
C GLN A 284 15.46 -19.87 27.88
N LEU A 285 15.84 -19.84 29.15
CA LEU A 285 16.27 -21.01 29.93
C LEU A 285 15.25 -21.35 31.04
N GLY A 286 14.17 -20.59 31.10
CA GLY A 286 13.07 -20.68 32.04
C GLY A 286 12.13 -19.49 31.84
N LEU A 287 10.99 -19.50 32.51
CA LEU A 287 9.98 -18.45 32.36
C LEU A 287 10.49 -17.07 32.82
N ASN A 288 11.37 -17.03 33.82
CA ASN A 288 11.99 -15.81 34.37
C ASN A 288 13.50 -15.72 34.08
N LYS A 289 14.00 -16.36 33.02
CA LYS A 289 15.42 -16.35 32.65
C LYS A 289 15.59 -16.30 31.14
N ALA A 290 16.10 -15.19 30.62
CA ALA A 290 16.19 -14.95 29.18
C ALA A 290 17.50 -14.26 28.80
N VAL A 291 18.33 -14.98 28.04
CA VAL A 291 19.62 -14.46 27.54
C VAL A 291 19.38 -13.74 26.22
N LEU A 292 19.70 -12.44 26.15
CA LEU A 292 19.59 -11.67 24.93
C LEU A 292 20.58 -12.18 23.88
N LEU A 293 20.10 -12.55 22.69
CA LEU A 293 20.94 -13.08 21.61
C LEU A 293 21.49 -11.98 20.71
N SER A 294 20.67 -10.98 20.40
CA SER A 294 21.06 -9.88 19.51
C SER A 294 20.05 -8.74 19.63
N TRP A 295 20.53 -7.50 19.55
CA TRP A 295 19.64 -6.36 19.44
C TRP A 295 19.01 -6.25 18.05
N THR A 296 17.80 -5.68 18.01
CA THR A 296 17.08 -5.33 16.79
C THR A 296 16.42 -3.95 16.96
N LYS A 297 15.71 -3.46 15.92
CA LYS A 297 14.82 -2.27 16.03
C LYS A 297 15.51 -0.99 16.55
N GLY A 298 16.80 -0.82 16.26
CA GLY A 298 17.56 0.39 16.60
C GLY A 298 18.15 0.43 18.02
N PHE A 299 17.93 -0.59 18.85
CA PHE A 299 18.64 -0.74 20.12
C PHE A 299 20.07 -1.23 19.88
N ASN A 300 21.01 -0.76 20.70
CA ASN A 300 22.39 -1.26 20.68
C ASN A 300 23.11 -1.07 22.02
N ALA A 301 22.38 -1.17 23.14
CA ALA A 301 22.98 -0.97 24.47
C ALA A 301 24.06 -2.03 24.75
N SER A 302 25.27 -1.56 25.06
CA SER A 302 26.45 -2.40 25.28
C SER A 302 26.36 -3.20 26.59
N GLY A 303 26.96 -4.39 26.63
CA GLY A 303 26.95 -5.25 27.82
C GLY A 303 25.65 -6.01 28.09
N CYS A 304 24.66 -5.93 27.18
CA CYS A 304 23.40 -6.70 27.30
C CYS A 304 23.41 -8.03 26.54
N VAL A 305 24.01 -8.07 25.34
CA VAL A 305 24.04 -9.28 24.50
C VAL A 305 24.83 -10.39 25.22
N GLY A 306 24.26 -11.60 25.27
CA GLY A 306 24.81 -12.74 26.01
C GLY A 306 24.52 -12.71 27.52
N ARG A 307 23.81 -11.71 28.03
CA ARG A 307 23.41 -11.62 29.44
C ARG A 307 21.92 -11.90 29.63
N ASP A 308 21.58 -12.37 30.83
CA ASP A 308 20.20 -12.54 31.26
C ASP A 308 19.54 -11.19 31.54
N VAL A 309 18.50 -10.85 30.80
CA VAL A 309 17.81 -9.55 30.90
C VAL A 309 17.04 -9.39 32.21
N VAL A 310 16.61 -10.50 32.81
CA VAL A 310 15.97 -10.49 34.14
C VAL A 310 17.02 -10.15 35.19
N GLN A 311 18.21 -10.74 35.09
CA GLN A 311 19.34 -10.41 35.95
C GLN A 311 19.76 -8.93 35.81
N LEU A 312 19.84 -8.41 34.58
CA LEU A 312 20.16 -6.99 34.33
C LEU A 312 19.16 -6.05 35.00
N LEU A 313 17.87 -6.36 34.91
CA LEU A 313 16.81 -5.58 35.57
C LEU A 313 16.88 -5.69 37.09
N GLN A 314 17.17 -6.88 37.63
CA GLN A 314 17.37 -7.09 39.07
C GLN A 314 18.60 -6.34 39.60
N GLU A 315 19.70 -6.33 38.86
CA GLU A 315 20.92 -5.57 39.20
C GLU A 315 20.62 -4.06 39.27
N ALA A 316 19.85 -3.53 38.31
CA ALA A 316 19.40 -2.13 38.33
C ALA A 316 18.50 -1.83 39.54
N ALA A 317 17.53 -2.71 39.82
CA ALA A 317 16.67 -2.57 40.99
C ALA A 317 17.49 -2.57 42.30
N GLN A 318 18.49 -3.44 42.42
CA GLN A 318 19.39 -3.49 43.58
C GLN A 318 20.23 -2.23 43.75
N ARG A 319 20.86 -1.73 42.66
CA ARG A 319 21.62 -0.46 42.68
C ARG A 319 20.79 0.69 43.23
N GLN A 320 19.50 0.70 42.90
CA GLN A 320 18.57 1.76 43.29
C GLN A 320 17.68 1.43 44.51
N LYS A 321 17.99 0.33 45.23
CA LYS A 321 17.24 -0.13 46.42
C LYS A 321 15.72 -0.27 46.19
N PHE A 322 15.34 -0.75 45.02
CA PHE A 322 13.96 -0.92 44.58
C PHE A 322 13.52 -2.39 44.70
N GLY A 323 12.37 -2.64 45.32
CA GLY A 323 11.81 -3.99 45.47
C GLY A 323 11.11 -4.45 44.20
N LEU A 324 11.65 -5.48 43.53
CA LEU A 324 11.08 -6.02 42.30
C LEU A 324 11.13 -7.54 42.27
N LYS A 325 10.02 -8.18 41.87
CA LYS A 325 9.96 -9.64 41.68
C LYS A 325 9.51 -9.98 40.26
N VAL A 326 10.47 -10.27 39.38
CA VAL A 326 10.22 -10.70 38.00
C VAL A 326 9.86 -12.18 37.99
N VAL A 327 8.65 -12.50 37.53
CA VAL A 327 8.14 -13.89 37.46
C VAL A 327 8.08 -14.44 36.04
N ALA A 328 8.04 -13.56 35.04
CA ALA A 328 8.05 -13.95 33.65
C ALA A 328 8.75 -12.92 32.78
N VAL A 329 9.42 -13.39 31.74
CA VAL A 329 9.89 -12.60 30.61
C VAL A 329 9.34 -13.25 29.33
N ILE A 330 8.70 -12.45 28.48
CA ILE A 330 8.03 -12.94 27.27
C ILE A 330 8.33 -12.05 26.07
N ASN A 331 8.15 -12.61 24.87
CA ASN A 331 8.14 -11.83 23.64
C ASN A 331 6.78 -11.14 23.43
N ASP A 332 6.72 -10.05 22.67
CA ASP A 332 5.46 -9.35 22.36
C ASP A 332 4.44 -10.25 21.66
N THR A 333 4.87 -11.12 20.74
CA THR A 333 3.98 -12.10 20.10
C THR A 333 3.25 -12.97 21.14
N VAL A 334 3.97 -13.46 22.15
CA VAL A 334 3.43 -14.28 23.24
C VAL A 334 2.48 -13.45 24.09
N GLY A 335 2.85 -12.21 24.41
CA GLY A 335 1.96 -11.29 25.13
C GLY A 335 0.66 -11.02 24.37
N THR A 336 0.74 -10.76 23.07
CA THR A 336 -0.43 -10.54 22.21
C THR A 336 -1.32 -11.79 22.15
N MET A 337 -0.72 -12.98 21.98
CA MET A 337 -1.46 -14.25 22.03
C MET A 337 -2.21 -14.41 23.35
N MET A 338 -1.52 -14.23 24.48
CA MET A 338 -2.09 -14.41 25.82
C MET A 338 -3.15 -13.36 26.14
N SER A 339 -2.96 -12.12 25.70
CA SER A 339 -3.96 -11.05 25.81
C SER A 339 -5.25 -11.42 25.11
N CYS A 340 -5.17 -11.94 23.89
CA CYS A 340 -6.33 -12.34 23.09
C CYS A 340 -6.93 -13.67 23.57
N ALA A 341 -6.13 -14.59 24.10
CA ALA A 341 -6.57 -15.87 24.65
C ALA A 341 -7.43 -15.72 25.90
N TYR A 342 -7.29 -14.62 26.63
CA TYR A 342 -8.22 -14.27 27.71
C TYR A 342 -9.65 -14.00 27.18
N ASP A 343 -9.77 -13.36 26.01
CA ASP A 343 -11.06 -12.97 25.44
C ASP A 343 -11.65 -14.07 24.52
N ASP A 344 -10.80 -14.86 23.87
CA ASP A 344 -11.17 -16.01 23.04
C ASP A 344 -10.30 -17.24 23.35
N PRO A 345 -10.83 -18.27 24.02
CA PRO A 345 -10.07 -19.48 24.39
C PRO A 345 -9.50 -20.27 23.20
N LYS A 346 -9.92 -19.99 21.96
CA LYS A 346 -9.34 -20.59 20.75
C LYS A 346 -8.08 -19.88 20.27
N CYS A 347 -7.66 -18.81 20.94
CA CYS A 347 -6.48 -18.06 20.55
C CYS A 347 -5.20 -18.76 20.99
N GLU A 348 -4.54 -19.40 20.02
CA GLU A 348 -3.31 -20.17 20.24
C GLU A 348 -2.16 -19.69 19.36
N ILE A 349 -2.32 -18.52 18.74
CA ILE A 349 -1.34 -17.90 17.84
C ILE A 349 -1.27 -16.41 18.16
N GLY A 350 -0.05 -15.88 18.26
CA GLY A 350 0.24 -14.46 18.34
C GLY A 350 0.93 -13.97 17.07
N LEU A 351 0.52 -12.82 16.55
CA LEU A 351 1.05 -12.21 15.35
C LEU A 351 1.37 -10.73 15.59
N ILE A 352 2.61 -10.33 15.29
CA ILE A 352 3.02 -8.94 15.24
C ILE A 352 3.30 -8.53 13.80
N VAL A 353 2.65 -7.46 13.33
CA VAL A 353 2.97 -6.79 12.06
C VAL A 353 2.95 -5.27 12.26
N GLY A 354 4.10 -4.73 12.64
CA GLY A 354 4.31 -3.31 12.96
C GLY A 354 5.64 -2.82 12.39
N THR A 355 6.52 -2.29 13.26
CA THR A 355 7.90 -1.95 12.90
C THR A 355 8.68 -3.18 12.41
N GLY A 356 8.53 -4.29 13.13
CA GLY A 356 9.00 -5.62 12.71
C GLY A 356 7.83 -6.55 12.43
N THR A 357 8.12 -7.82 12.16
CA THR A 357 7.11 -8.86 12.14
C THR A 357 7.62 -10.15 12.78
N ASN A 358 6.78 -10.75 13.63
CA ASN A 358 7.05 -12.02 14.27
C ASN A 358 5.75 -12.78 14.54
N ALA A 359 5.85 -14.08 14.80
CA ALA A 359 4.73 -14.89 15.26
C ALA A 359 5.14 -15.89 16.35
N CYS A 360 4.16 -16.28 17.16
CA CYS A 360 4.26 -17.40 18.08
C CYS A 360 3.02 -18.29 17.99
N TYR A 361 3.13 -19.53 18.43
CA TYR A 361 1.98 -20.44 18.51
C TYR A 361 2.17 -21.53 19.56
N MET A 362 1.09 -22.18 19.98
CA MET A 362 1.13 -23.34 20.87
C MET A 362 1.53 -24.61 20.11
N GLU A 363 2.69 -25.16 20.44
CA GLU A 363 3.25 -26.39 19.86
C GLU A 363 3.13 -27.57 20.82
N GLU A 364 3.01 -28.77 20.27
CA GLU A 364 3.02 -30.03 21.04
C GLU A 364 4.43 -30.27 21.61
N MET A 365 4.55 -30.50 22.92
CA MET A 365 5.85 -30.70 23.59
C MET A 365 6.68 -31.82 22.95
N ARG A 366 6.05 -32.91 22.48
CA ARG A 366 6.71 -34.00 21.75
C ARG A 366 7.49 -33.55 20.50
N ASN A 367 7.17 -32.39 19.94
CA ASN A 367 7.86 -31.81 18.79
C ASN A 367 9.02 -30.89 19.19
N VAL A 368 9.07 -30.41 20.44
CA VAL A 368 10.04 -29.43 20.95
C VAL A 368 11.27 -30.15 21.50
N ARG A 369 12.23 -30.48 20.64
CA ARG A 369 13.41 -31.30 21.04
C ARG A 369 14.42 -30.55 21.91
N SER A 370 14.31 -29.23 22.01
CA SER A 370 15.17 -28.37 22.85
C SER A 370 14.82 -28.38 24.33
N VAL A 371 13.66 -28.90 24.72
CA VAL A 371 13.19 -28.91 26.10
C VAL A 371 12.82 -30.34 26.49
N GLU A 372 13.21 -30.76 27.69
CA GLU A 372 12.84 -32.08 28.19
C GLU A 372 11.33 -32.18 28.49
N GLY A 373 10.76 -33.33 28.18
CA GLY A 373 9.34 -33.66 28.38
C GLY A 373 8.55 -33.73 27.06
N GLU A 374 7.57 -34.63 27.01
CA GLU A 374 6.75 -34.84 25.80
C GLU A 374 5.27 -34.50 26.01
N GLN A 375 4.86 -34.21 27.25
CA GLN A 375 3.47 -33.97 27.63
C GLN A 375 3.10 -32.49 27.60
N GLY A 376 1.89 -32.22 27.11
CA GLY A 376 1.31 -30.88 27.07
C GLY A 376 1.82 -30.04 25.90
N LEU A 377 1.63 -28.73 26.03
CA LEU A 377 1.96 -27.74 25.01
C LEU A 377 3.05 -26.79 25.50
N MET A 378 3.70 -26.13 24.56
CA MET A 378 4.55 -24.97 24.84
C MET A 378 4.39 -23.94 23.74
N CYS A 379 4.23 -22.68 24.12
CA CYS A 379 4.27 -21.58 23.18
C CYS A 379 5.69 -21.44 22.61
N ILE A 380 5.79 -21.40 21.28
CA ILE A 380 7.05 -21.23 20.56
C ILE A 380 7.08 -19.84 19.94
N ASN A 381 8.10 -19.06 20.28
CA ASN A 381 8.44 -17.84 19.57
C ASN A 381 9.24 -18.22 18.31
N MET A 382 8.67 -17.99 17.12
CA MET A 382 9.28 -18.46 15.88
C MET A 382 10.54 -17.69 15.50
N GLU A 383 10.63 -16.40 15.89
CA GLU A 383 11.58 -15.43 15.33
C GLU A 383 11.54 -15.46 13.79
N TRP A 384 10.32 -15.44 13.22
CA TRP A 384 10.12 -15.75 11.80
C TRP A 384 10.69 -14.72 10.83
N GLY A 385 11.11 -13.57 11.35
CA GLY A 385 11.66 -12.48 10.54
C GLY A 385 12.94 -12.90 9.83
N ALA A 386 13.69 -13.84 10.42
CA ALA A 386 14.90 -14.43 9.87
C ALA A 386 14.65 -15.44 8.73
N PHE A 387 13.40 -15.82 8.46
CA PHE A 387 13.10 -16.75 7.38
C PHE A 387 13.72 -16.28 6.05
N GLY A 388 14.39 -17.19 5.34
CA GLY A 388 15.11 -16.86 4.10
C GLY A 388 16.54 -16.31 4.29
N ASP A 389 17.01 -16.11 5.52
CA ASP A 389 18.42 -15.75 5.81
C ASP A 389 19.41 -16.77 5.23
N ASN A 390 19.01 -18.03 5.08
CA ASN A 390 19.80 -19.11 4.47
C ASN A 390 19.68 -19.19 2.93
N GLY A 391 18.95 -18.27 2.29
CA GLY A 391 18.77 -18.20 0.83
C GLY A 391 17.57 -18.97 0.28
N CYS A 392 16.78 -19.66 1.11
CA CYS A 392 15.65 -20.46 0.61
C CYS A 392 14.55 -19.62 -0.09
N LEU A 393 14.52 -18.30 0.14
CA LEU A 393 13.59 -17.35 -0.47
C LEU A 393 14.21 -16.53 -1.62
N ASP A 394 15.45 -16.78 -2.05
CA ASP A 394 16.14 -15.93 -3.04
C ASP A 394 15.36 -15.69 -4.34
N ASN A 395 14.52 -16.65 -4.71
CA ASN A 395 13.65 -16.61 -5.88
C ASN A 395 12.52 -15.56 -5.84
N ILE A 396 12.13 -15.04 -4.68
CA ILE A 396 11.10 -14.00 -4.53
C ILE A 396 11.70 -12.64 -4.14
N PHE A 397 13.00 -12.57 -3.90
CA PHE A 397 13.70 -11.30 -3.66
C PHE A 397 13.89 -10.55 -4.97
N THR A 398 13.50 -9.28 -4.97
CA THR A 398 13.73 -8.37 -6.09
C THR A 398 15.02 -7.58 -5.89
N GLU A 399 15.47 -6.88 -6.95
CA GLU A 399 16.60 -5.96 -6.82
C GLU A 399 16.35 -4.83 -5.81
N PHE A 400 15.09 -4.45 -5.59
CA PHE A 400 14.71 -3.41 -4.64
C PHE A 400 14.87 -3.91 -3.20
N ASP A 401 14.47 -5.15 -2.94
CA ASP A 401 14.64 -5.79 -1.64
C ASP A 401 16.12 -5.92 -1.28
N LEU A 402 16.96 -6.30 -2.25
CA LEU A 402 18.41 -6.38 -2.08
C LEU A 402 19.05 -5.01 -1.86
N LYS A 403 18.55 -3.94 -2.49
CA LYS A 403 19.01 -2.56 -2.25
C LYS A 403 18.66 -2.13 -0.82
N VAL A 404 17.44 -2.40 -0.36
CA VAL A 404 17.03 -2.12 1.03
C VAL A 404 17.94 -2.87 2.00
N ASP A 405 18.09 -4.19 1.84
CA ASP A 405 18.90 -5.04 2.71
C ASP A 405 20.32 -4.51 2.92
N LYS A 406 21.01 -4.14 1.83
CA LYS A 406 22.38 -3.60 1.84
C LYS A 406 22.54 -2.30 2.62
N THR A 407 21.47 -1.54 2.84
CA THR A 407 21.50 -0.27 3.58
C THR A 407 21.12 -0.42 5.05
N THR A 408 20.72 -1.62 5.46
CA THR A 408 20.34 -1.92 6.85
C THR A 408 21.56 -2.26 7.72
N ILE A 409 21.43 -2.10 9.03
CA ILE A 409 22.49 -2.48 9.99
C ILE A 409 22.73 -4.00 10.06
N ASN A 410 21.77 -4.78 9.58
CA ASN A 410 21.71 -6.24 9.67
C ASN A 410 21.61 -6.86 8.27
N VAL A 411 22.57 -6.53 7.40
CA VAL A 411 22.65 -7.02 6.02
C VAL A 411 22.60 -8.56 5.99
N GLY A 412 21.80 -9.12 5.08
CA GLY A 412 21.60 -10.57 4.94
C GLY A 412 20.84 -11.22 6.09
N ARG A 413 20.29 -10.44 7.03
CA ARG A 413 19.50 -10.91 8.17
C ARG A 413 18.10 -10.34 8.17
N GLN A 414 17.18 -11.01 8.89
CA GLN A 414 15.78 -10.60 8.98
C GLN A 414 15.14 -10.43 7.59
N ARG A 415 15.51 -11.33 6.67
CA ARG A 415 15.17 -11.20 5.25
C ARG A 415 13.66 -11.22 5.02
N PHE A 416 12.91 -12.13 5.65
CA PHE A 416 11.46 -12.17 5.54
C PHE A 416 10.79 -10.95 6.19
N GLU A 417 11.31 -10.48 7.33
CA GLU A 417 10.80 -9.26 7.98
C GLU A 417 10.87 -8.05 7.04
N LYS A 418 11.99 -7.91 6.31
CA LYS A 418 12.23 -6.83 5.35
C LYS A 418 11.23 -6.78 4.21
N LEU A 419 10.59 -7.90 3.87
CA LEU A 419 9.57 -7.96 2.84
C LEU A 419 8.16 -7.56 3.34
N ILE A 420 7.96 -7.47 4.67
CA ILE A 420 6.64 -7.39 5.28
C ILE A 420 6.46 -6.15 6.16
N SER A 421 7.43 -5.83 7.01
CA SER A 421 7.18 -4.91 8.12
C SER A 421 7.26 -3.43 7.72
N GLY A 422 6.56 -2.58 8.48
CA GLY A 422 6.43 -1.16 8.19
C GLY A 422 7.74 -0.37 8.21
N MET A 423 8.79 -0.89 8.85
CA MET A 423 10.13 -0.28 8.81
C MET A 423 10.75 -0.32 7.40
N TYR A 424 10.38 -1.29 6.56
CA TYR A 424 11.07 -1.55 5.29
C TYR A 424 10.20 -1.31 4.05
N LEU A 425 8.87 -1.45 4.15
CA LEU A 425 7.98 -1.28 2.98
C LEU A 425 8.14 0.09 2.31
N GLY A 426 8.30 1.15 3.10
CA GLY A 426 8.53 2.50 2.57
C GLY A 426 9.84 2.64 1.80
N GLU A 427 10.90 1.95 2.21
CA GLU A 427 12.19 1.95 1.50
C GLU A 427 12.13 1.12 0.21
N ILE A 428 11.38 0.02 0.19
CA ILE A 428 11.11 -0.74 -1.04
C ILE A 428 10.39 0.16 -2.05
N VAL A 429 9.32 0.85 -1.62
CA VAL A 429 8.62 1.84 -2.45
C VAL A 429 9.59 2.90 -2.95
N ARG A 430 10.40 3.51 -2.05
CA ARG A 430 11.37 4.55 -2.43
C ARG A 430 12.33 4.08 -3.53
N HIS A 431 12.88 2.87 -3.40
CA HIS A 431 13.81 2.33 -4.40
C HIS A 431 13.14 2.02 -5.74
N ILE A 432 11.87 1.60 -5.74
CA ILE A 432 11.09 1.45 -6.98
C ILE A 432 10.88 2.82 -7.64
N LEU A 433 10.47 3.83 -6.86
CA LEU A 433 10.24 5.18 -7.39
C LEU A 433 11.53 5.81 -7.94
N LEU A 434 12.68 5.59 -7.29
CA LEU A 434 13.98 6.01 -7.81
C LEU A 434 14.28 5.39 -9.18
N ALA A 435 14.07 4.08 -9.32
CA ALA A 435 14.27 3.40 -10.61
C ALA A 435 13.28 3.89 -11.68
N MET A 436 12.03 4.22 -11.30
CA MET A 436 11.05 4.83 -12.21
C MET A 436 11.46 6.22 -12.67
N VAL A 437 12.09 7.03 -11.81
CA VAL A 437 12.65 8.34 -12.19
C VAL A 437 13.80 8.19 -13.17
N ASP A 438 14.75 7.28 -12.89
CA ASP A 438 15.89 7.00 -13.77
C ASP A 438 15.44 6.55 -15.17
N LYS A 439 14.32 5.82 -15.25
CA LYS A 439 13.68 5.39 -16.51
C LYS A 439 12.74 6.43 -17.13
N GLN A 440 12.64 7.64 -16.58
CA GLN A 440 11.76 8.72 -17.06
C GLN A 440 10.25 8.37 -17.08
N LEU A 441 9.86 7.44 -16.20
CA LEU A 441 8.48 7.00 -16.02
C LEU A 441 7.75 7.83 -14.97
N LEU A 442 8.50 8.44 -14.05
CA LEU A 442 7.99 9.28 -12.96
C LEU A 442 8.67 10.65 -12.96
N PHE A 443 7.94 11.70 -12.57
CA PHE A 443 8.42 13.09 -12.40
C PHE A 443 9.12 13.67 -13.64
N CYS A 444 8.73 13.22 -14.83
CA CYS A 444 9.38 13.56 -16.10
C CYS A 444 10.90 13.28 -16.11
N GLY A 445 11.38 12.33 -15.30
CA GLY A 445 12.81 12.03 -15.16
C GLY A 445 13.63 13.12 -14.48
N LYS A 446 12.97 14.11 -13.84
CA LYS A 446 13.68 15.17 -13.13
C LYS A 446 14.30 14.62 -11.84
N PRO A 447 15.56 14.99 -11.52
CA PRO A 447 16.16 14.64 -10.24
C PRO A 447 15.28 15.14 -9.09
N CYS A 448 15.01 14.26 -8.13
CA CYS A 448 14.24 14.58 -6.94
C CYS A 448 15.12 14.35 -5.69
N PRO A 449 15.79 15.41 -5.18
CA PRO A 449 16.70 15.28 -4.04
C PRO A 449 16.03 14.67 -2.81
N GLN A 450 14.78 15.02 -2.55
CA GLN A 450 14.02 14.51 -1.41
C GLN A 450 13.74 13.01 -1.53
N LEU A 451 13.60 12.47 -2.73
CA LEU A 451 13.44 11.02 -2.93
C LEU A 451 14.73 10.23 -2.59
N GLN A 452 15.88 10.90 -2.52
CA GLN A 452 17.13 10.32 -2.03
C GLN A 452 17.17 10.20 -0.50
N THR A 453 16.30 10.94 0.21
CA THR A 453 16.21 10.89 1.67
C THR A 453 15.69 9.53 2.11
N ARG A 454 16.54 8.78 2.80
CA ARG A 454 16.19 7.51 3.43
C ARG A 454 15.04 7.69 4.41
N ASP A 455 14.13 6.72 4.43
CA ASP A 455 12.97 6.63 5.31
C ASP A 455 11.98 7.80 5.16
N ILE A 456 11.94 8.45 3.99
CA ILE A 456 10.97 9.52 3.67
C ILE A 456 9.52 9.00 3.69
N PHE A 457 9.29 7.75 3.29
CA PHE A 457 7.98 7.11 3.35
C PHE A 457 7.85 6.27 4.62
N LYS A 458 7.21 6.84 5.65
CA LYS A 458 6.86 6.09 6.87
C LYS A 458 5.66 5.16 6.64
N THR A 459 5.45 4.17 7.51
CA THR A 459 4.27 3.27 7.46
C THR A 459 2.93 4.00 7.33
N GLU A 460 2.81 5.15 7.99
CA GLU A 460 1.63 6.01 7.90
C GLU A 460 1.36 6.50 6.48
N PHE A 461 2.40 6.86 5.72
CA PHE A 461 2.27 7.31 4.34
C PHE A 461 1.61 6.24 3.46
N LEU A 462 2.08 4.99 3.55
CA LEU A 462 1.51 3.86 2.79
C LEU A 462 0.05 3.63 3.19
N SER A 463 -0.24 3.70 4.49
CA SER A 463 -1.60 3.54 5.01
C SER A 463 -2.53 4.64 4.51
N THR A 464 -2.07 5.90 4.46
CA THR A 464 -2.87 7.04 4.00
C THR A 464 -3.11 7.00 2.50
N ILE A 465 -2.09 6.74 1.68
CA ILE A 465 -2.21 6.84 0.21
C ILE A 465 -3.16 5.80 -0.38
N GLU A 466 -3.32 4.67 0.33
CA GLU A 466 -4.18 3.55 -0.04
C GLU A 466 -5.61 3.64 0.51
N ILE A 467 -5.99 4.68 1.26
CA ILE A 467 -7.37 4.85 1.76
C ILE A 467 -8.38 4.82 0.60
N ASP A 468 -9.42 4.01 0.77
CA ASP A 468 -10.52 3.90 -0.20
C ASP A 468 -11.21 5.23 -0.44
N GLY A 469 -11.47 5.53 -1.72
CA GLY A 469 -12.11 6.78 -2.13
C GLY A 469 -11.23 8.05 -1.99
N LEU A 470 -9.98 7.93 -1.51
CA LEU A 470 -9.09 9.09 -1.40
C LEU A 470 -8.79 9.67 -2.80
N ALA A 471 -9.15 10.94 -3.00
CA ALA A 471 -9.02 11.60 -4.29
C ALA A 471 -7.54 11.74 -4.70
N LEU A 472 -7.22 11.62 -6.00
CA LEU A 472 -5.84 11.80 -6.49
C LEU A 472 -5.26 13.17 -6.14
N LYS A 473 -6.10 14.21 -6.04
CA LYS A 473 -5.68 15.55 -5.58
C LYS A 473 -5.15 15.54 -4.14
N GLN A 474 -5.69 14.67 -3.27
CA GLN A 474 -5.20 14.51 -1.90
C GLN A 474 -3.88 13.73 -1.89
N VAL A 475 -3.75 12.68 -2.71
CA VAL A 475 -2.47 11.98 -2.90
C VAL A 475 -1.38 12.95 -3.35
N GLN A 476 -1.69 13.78 -4.36
CA GLN A 476 -0.79 14.81 -4.86
C GLN A 476 -0.33 15.74 -3.73
N ARG A 477 -1.25 16.19 -2.87
CA ARG A 477 -0.92 17.03 -1.71
C ARG A 477 -0.03 16.31 -0.70
N ILE A 478 -0.28 15.04 -0.40
CA ILE A 478 0.56 14.26 0.51
C ILE A 478 1.99 14.16 -0.02
N LEU A 479 2.14 13.87 -1.31
CA LEU A 479 3.45 13.85 -1.98
C LEU A 479 4.11 15.24 -1.99
N GLN A 480 3.34 16.31 -2.21
CA GLN A 480 3.83 17.69 -2.15
C GLN A 480 4.29 18.10 -0.74
N ASN A 481 3.65 17.59 0.32
CA ASN A 481 4.08 17.80 1.70
C ASN A 481 5.42 17.10 2.00
N LEU A 482 5.80 16.09 1.22
CA LEU A 482 7.14 15.49 1.21
C LEU A 482 8.11 16.24 0.27
N GLU A 483 7.72 17.43 -0.17
CA GLU A 483 8.45 18.29 -1.11
C GLU A 483 8.69 17.66 -2.49
N LEU A 484 7.90 16.64 -2.85
CA LEU A 484 7.89 16.05 -4.18
C LEU A 484 7.03 16.93 -5.10
N GLN A 485 7.30 16.91 -6.42
CA GLN A 485 6.54 17.70 -7.41
C GLN A 485 5.77 16.80 -8.40
N PRO A 486 4.77 16.03 -7.92
CA PRO A 486 4.02 15.07 -8.73
C PRO A 486 3.00 15.73 -9.66
N SER A 487 2.84 15.17 -10.86
CA SER A 487 1.61 15.28 -11.65
C SER A 487 0.49 14.36 -11.11
N PHE A 488 -0.71 14.45 -11.70
CA PHE A 488 -1.79 13.49 -11.39
C PHE A 488 -1.44 12.06 -11.81
N GLU A 489 -0.75 11.90 -12.94
CA GLU A 489 -0.28 10.60 -13.42
C GLU A 489 0.77 10.02 -12.46
N ASP A 490 1.72 10.84 -11.99
CA ASP A 490 2.71 10.43 -10.98
C ASP A 490 2.03 9.99 -9.68
N SER A 491 1.01 10.74 -9.24
CA SER A 491 0.26 10.43 -8.02
C SER A 491 -0.47 9.09 -8.12
N ALA A 492 -1.03 8.77 -9.28
CA ALA A 492 -1.67 7.48 -9.55
C ALA A 492 -0.64 6.35 -9.56
N LEU A 493 0.52 6.56 -10.19
CA LEU A 493 1.59 5.57 -10.27
C LEU A 493 2.21 5.28 -8.90
N VAL A 494 2.50 6.30 -8.09
CA VAL A 494 3.01 6.10 -6.71
C VAL A 494 2.03 5.28 -5.88
N ARG A 495 0.72 5.56 -5.99
CA ARG A 495 -0.31 4.75 -5.32
C ARG A 495 -0.31 3.31 -5.82
N GLU A 496 -0.13 3.05 -7.12
CA GLU A 496 -0.05 1.70 -7.66
C GLU A 496 1.17 0.93 -7.13
N VAL A 497 2.32 1.60 -7.03
CA VAL A 497 3.53 1.02 -6.43
C VAL A 497 3.30 0.64 -4.96
N CYS A 498 2.73 1.55 -4.16
CA CYS A 498 2.39 1.27 -2.76
C CYS A 498 1.47 0.05 -2.65
N LYS A 499 0.39 0.01 -3.44
CA LYS A 499 -0.56 -1.11 -3.47
C LYS A 499 0.11 -2.43 -3.81
N THR A 500 1.04 -2.43 -4.76
CA THR A 500 1.76 -3.64 -5.18
C THR A 500 2.67 -4.15 -4.06
N VAL A 501 3.42 -3.25 -3.40
CA VAL A 501 4.31 -3.59 -2.29
C VAL A 501 3.52 -4.09 -1.07
N SER A 502 2.45 -3.38 -0.69
CA SER A 502 1.62 -3.74 0.47
C SER A 502 0.82 -5.02 0.26
N LEU A 503 0.35 -5.29 -0.97
CA LEU A 503 -0.28 -6.56 -1.34
C LEU A 503 0.70 -7.71 -1.18
N ARG A 504 1.90 -7.60 -1.74
CA ARG A 504 2.94 -8.63 -1.62
C ARG A 504 3.26 -8.93 -0.14
N ALA A 505 3.42 -7.88 0.66
CA ALA A 505 3.71 -7.99 2.09
C ALA A 505 2.60 -8.75 2.85
N ALA A 506 1.33 -8.42 2.62
CA ALA A 506 0.19 -9.10 3.23
C ALA A 506 0.09 -10.57 2.79
N GLN A 507 0.33 -10.86 1.51
CA GLN A 507 0.31 -12.22 0.97
C GLN A 507 1.45 -13.08 1.54
N LEU A 508 2.66 -12.55 1.67
CA LEU A 508 3.78 -13.25 2.29
C LEU A 508 3.51 -13.56 3.76
N CYS A 509 2.98 -12.58 4.51
CA CYS A 509 2.56 -12.79 5.89
C CYS A 509 1.45 -13.85 5.99
N GLY A 510 0.49 -13.84 5.07
CA GLY A 510 -0.57 -14.83 4.97
C GLY A 510 -0.04 -16.23 4.66
N ALA A 511 0.91 -16.38 3.73
CA ALA A 511 1.55 -17.67 3.43
C ALA A 511 2.33 -18.23 4.63
N GLY A 512 3.02 -17.37 5.39
CA GLY A 512 3.66 -17.74 6.65
C GLY A 512 2.65 -18.23 7.69
N MET A 513 1.55 -17.51 7.88
CA MET A 513 0.49 -17.89 8.81
C MET A 513 -0.23 -19.17 8.39
N ALA A 514 -0.48 -19.35 7.09
CA ALA A 514 -1.05 -20.58 6.52
C ALA A 514 -0.20 -21.81 6.85
N ALA A 515 1.13 -21.68 6.88
CA ALA A 515 2.02 -22.76 7.28
C ALA A 515 1.86 -23.12 8.77
N VAL A 516 1.71 -22.11 9.64
CA VAL A 516 1.51 -22.29 11.08
C VAL A 516 0.20 -23.04 11.36
N VAL A 517 -0.92 -22.57 10.82
CA VAL A 517 -2.24 -23.18 11.08
C VAL A 517 -2.36 -24.59 10.50
N GLU A 518 -1.83 -24.84 9.29
CA GLU A 518 -1.82 -26.18 8.71
C GLU A 518 -0.93 -27.14 9.51
N LYS A 519 0.22 -26.67 10.01
CA LYS A 519 1.07 -27.46 10.90
C LYS A 519 0.34 -27.83 12.20
N MET A 520 -0.33 -26.86 12.85
CA MET A 520 -1.10 -27.12 14.06
C MET A 520 -2.24 -28.12 13.81
N ARG A 521 -2.97 -27.97 12.70
CA ARG A 521 -4.03 -28.90 12.28
C ARG A 521 -3.47 -30.32 12.13
N ASP A 522 -2.36 -30.48 11.41
CA ASP A 522 -1.74 -31.78 11.18
C ASP A 522 -1.16 -32.39 12.45
N ASN A 523 -0.49 -31.59 13.29
CA ASN A 523 0.03 -32.03 14.59
C ASN A 523 -1.05 -32.67 15.47
N ARG A 524 -2.28 -32.15 15.38
CA ARG A 524 -3.45 -32.61 16.14
C ARG A 524 -4.24 -33.70 15.44
N GLY A 525 -3.84 -34.09 14.22
CA GLY A 525 -4.53 -35.10 13.41
C GLY A 525 -5.96 -34.70 13.04
N LEU A 526 -6.23 -33.40 12.88
CA LEU A 526 -7.56 -32.88 12.60
C LEU A 526 -7.81 -32.75 11.10
N ASP A 527 -9.01 -33.13 10.65
CA ASP A 527 -9.44 -32.86 9.27
C ASP A 527 -9.72 -31.37 9.04
N HIS A 528 -10.31 -30.71 10.04
CA HIS A 528 -10.57 -29.27 10.06
C HIS A 528 -10.20 -28.69 11.43
N MET A 529 -9.66 -27.48 11.46
CA MET A 529 -9.29 -26.80 12.70
C MET A 529 -9.85 -25.38 12.74
N ALA A 530 -10.49 -25.01 13.85
CA ALA A 530 -10.84 -23.62 14.12
C ALA A 530 -9.85 -23.06 15.14
N VAL A 531 -9.22 -21.93 14.83
CA VAL A 531 -8.21 -21.29 15.68
C VAL A 531 -8.30 -19.78 15.58
N THR A 532 -7.95 -19.07 16.66
CA THR A 532 -7.88 -17.62 16.69
C THR A 532 -6.41 -17.17 16.70
N VAL A 533 -6.12 -16.10 15.96
CA VAL A 533 -4.85 -15.39 15.93
C VAL A 533 -5.03 -14.04 16.61
N GLY A 534 -4.33 -13.82 17.72
CA GLY A 534 -4.20 -12.51 18.32
C GLY A 534 -3.20 -11.68 17.53
N ALA A 535 -3.63 -10.56 16.95
CA ALA A 535 -2.81 -9.71 16.08
C ALA A 535 -2.62 -8.31 16.66
N ASP A 536 -1.39 -7.80 16.59
CA ASP A 536 -1.04 -6.42 16.94
C ASP A 536 0.01 -5.86 15.95
N GLY A 537 0.23 -4.56 16.01
CA GLY A 537 1.19 -3.83 15.20
C GLY A 537 0.55 -2.73 14.36
N THR A 538 1.29 -1.64 14.19
CA THR A 538 0.80 -0.42 13.53
C THR A 538 0.41 -0.63 12.07
N LEU A 539 1.16 -1.45 11.33
CA LEU A 539 0.84 -1.76 9.94
C LEU A 539 -0.44 -2.60 9.85
N TYR A 540 -0.60 -3.62 10.68
CA TYR A 540 -1.83 -4.42 10.74
C TYR A 540 -3.06 -3.58 11.06
N LYS A 541 -2.95 -2.71 12.08
CA LYS A 541 -4.07 -1.92 12.60
C LYS A 541 -4.48 -0.75 11.70
N ARG A 542 -3.51 -0.08 11.06
CA ARG A 542 -3.76 1.20 10.38
C ARG A 542 -3.85 1.09 8.86
N HIS A 543 -3.29 0.04 8.27
CA HIS A 543 -3.31 -0.09 6.82
C HIS A 543 -4.68 -0.59 6.34
N PRO A 544 -5.34 0.10 5.38
CA PRO A 544 -6.74 -0.15 5.05
C PRO A 544 -7.01 -1.56 4.50
N HIS A 545 -6.02 -2.18 3.87
CA HIS A 545 -6.19 -3.48 3.19
C HIS A 545 -5.31 -4.62 3.71
N PHE A 546 -4.39 -4.35 4.64
CA PHE A 546 -3.34 -5.34 4.96
C PHE A 546 -3.94 -6.56 5.67
N SER A 547 -4.74 -6.33 6.70
CA SER A 547 -5.40 -7.38 7.48
C SER A 547 -6.33 -8.23 6.63
N GLN A 548 -7.15 -7.60 5.78
CA GLN A 548 -8.04 -8.28 4.85
C GLN A 548 -7.27 -9.18 3.87
N ARG A 549 -6.25 -8.64 3.18
CA ARG A 549 -5.47 -9.42 2.20
C ARG A 549 -4.70 -10.58 2.84
N LEU A 550 -4.22 -10.39 4.07
CA LEU A 550 -3.61 -11.46 4.86
C LEU A 550 -4.62 -12.57 5.11
N GLN A 551 -5.83 -12.24 5.59
CA GLN A 551 -6.91 -13.18 5.85
C GLN A 551 -7.31 -13.96 4.59
N GLU A 552 -7.55 -13.26 3.48
CA GLU A 552 -7.88 -13.87 2.17
C GLU A 552 -6.79 -14.85 1.72
N THR A 553 -5.51 -14.51 1.95
CA THR A 553 -4.39 -15.39 1.58
C THR A 553 -4.34 -16.64 2.47
N VAL A 554 -4.63 -16.49 3.78
CA VAL A 554 -4.71 -17.65 4.69
C VAL A 554 -5.86 -18.56 4.30
N GLU A 555 -7.02 -18.02 3.94
CA GLU A 555 -8.19 -18.79 3.49
C GLU A 555 -7.91 -19.58 2.20
N ASP A 556 -7.19 -19.00 1.22
CA ASP A 556 -6.82 -19.69 -0.01
C ASP A 556 -5.78 -20.82 0.21
N LEU A 557 -4.81 -20.59 1.10
CA LEU A 557 -3.67 -21.50 1.30
C LEU A 557 -3.88 -22.54 2.41
N ALA A 558 -4.82 -22.30 3.32
CA ALA A 558 -5.18 -23.20 4.41
C ALA A 558 -6.70 -23.42 4.49
N PRO A 559 -7.35 -23.94 3.42
CA PRO A 559 -8.82 -24.04 3.33
C PRO A 559 -9.45 -24.99 4.36
N LYS A 560 -8.65 -25.81 5.05
CA LYS A 560 -9.10 -26.71 6.12
C LYS A 560 -9.03 -26.05 7.51
N CYS A 561 -8.56 -24.81 7.59
CA CYS A 561 -8.44 -24.06 8.82
C CYS A 561 -9.40 -22.87 8.79
N THR A 562 -10.34 -22.81 9.74
CA THR A 562 -11.15 -21.61 9.98
C THR A 562 -10.39 -20.71 10.95
N VAL A 563 -9.74 -19.67 10.41
CA VAL A 563 -8.86 -18.79 11.17
C VAL A 563 -9.57 -17.47 11.47
N ARG A 564 -9.77 -17.17 12.75
CA ARG A 564 -10.28 -15.86 13.19
C ARG A 564 -9.11 -14.96 13.59
N PHE A 565 -9.07 -13.72 13.12
CA PHE A 565 -8.09 -12.75 13.58
C PHE A 565 -8.73 -11.79 14.58
N LEU A 566 -8.17 -11.70 15.79
CA LEU A 566 -8.60 -10.80 16.84
C LEU A 566 -7.52 -9.74 17.04
N GLN A 567 -7.90 -8.46 16.91
CA GLN A 567 -6.99 -7.36 17.18
C GLN A 567 -6.82 -7.18 18.70
N SER A 568 -5.58 -7.11 19.18
CA SER A 568 -5.29 -6.77 20.58
C SER A 568 -5.39 -5.26 20.79
N GLU A 569 -6.30 -4.78 21.63
CA GLU A 569 -6.49 -3.35 21.91
C GLU A 569 -5.42 -2.80 22.86
N ASP A 570 -5.18 -3.48 23.98
CA ASP A 570 -4.24 -3.04 25.03
C ASP A 570 -2.78 -3.50 24.78
N GLY A 571 -2.57 -4.32 23.76
CA GLY A 571 -1.28 -4.86 23.34
C GLY A 571 -0.70 -5.92 24.28
N SER A 572 0.59 -6.19 24.12
CA SER A 572 1.33 -7.25 24.84
C SER A 572 1.37 -7.12 26.37
N GLY A 573 1.12 -5.92 26.92
CA GLY A 573 1.16 -5.65 28.37
C GLY A 573 0.12 -6.44 29.17
N LYS A 574 -1.13 -6.52 28.68
CA LYS A 574 -2.19 -7.38 29.26
C LYS A 574 -1.73 -8.84 29.32
N GLY A 575 -1.13 -9.31 28.23
CA GLY A 575 -0.59 -10.66 28.14
C GLY A 575 0.54 -10.97 29.10
N ALA A 576 1.49 -10.04 29.31
CA ALA A 576 2.57 -10.21 30.27
C ALA A 576 2.06 -10.37 31.71
N ALA A 577 1.06 -9.57 32.10
CA ALA A 577 0.41 -9.73 33.38
C ALA A 577 -0.31 -11.07 33.52
N LEU A 578 -1.02 -11.52 32.47
CA LEU A 578 -1.68 -12.83 32.47
C LEU A 578 -0.68 -13.99 32.57
N VAL A 579 0.45 -13.91 31.86
CA VAL A 579 1.52 -14.91 32.00
C VAL A 579 2.09 -14.89 33.41
N ALA A 580 2.28 -13.71 34.01
CA ALA A 580 2.71 -13.58 35.39
C ALA A 580 1.71 -14.24 36.37
N ALA A 581 0.40 -14.10 36.12
CA ALA A 581 -0.65 -14.74 36.92
C ALA A 581 -0.63 -16.27 36.79
N VAL A 582 -0.49 -16.79 35.56
CA VAL A 582 -0.36 -18.23 35.30
C VAL A 582 0.91 -18.78 35.97
N ALA A 583 2.02 -18.03 35.91
CA ALA A 583 3.29 -18.41 36.54
C ALA A 583 3.19 -18.49 38.07
N SER A 584 2.47 -17.55 38.71
CA SER A 584 2.29 -17.57 40.17
C SER A 584 1.50 -18.79 40.64
N ARG A 585 0.50 -19.23 39.86
CA ARG A 585 -0.29 -20.43 40.16
C ARG A 585 0.56 -21.70 40.18
N SER A 586 1.42 -21.89 39.18
CA SER A 586 2.28 -23.07 39.10
C SER A 586 3.40 -23.13 40.16
N ALA A 587 3.60 -22.06 40.92
CA ALA A 587 4.60 -21.99 41.99
C ALA A 587 4.02 -22.30 43.39
N GLU A 588 2.70 -22.36 43.54
CA GLU A 588 2.04 -22.86 44.75
C GLU A 588 1.97 -24.39 44.69
N PRO A 589 2.50 -25.14 45.67
CA PRO A 589 2.40 -26.59 45.67
C PRO A 589 0.93 -26.98 45.82
N GLU A 590 0.48 -27.94 45.01
CA GLU A 590 -0.83 -28.61 45.17
C GLU A 590 -0.98 -29.05 46.64
N GLU A 591 -1.89 -28.40 47.38
CA GLU A 591 -2.41 -28.98 48.61
C GLU A 591 -3.10 -30.30 48.22
N GLN A 592 -2.42 -31.41 48.51
CA GLN A 592 -3.00 -32.75 48.37
C GLN A 592 -4.25 -32.85 49.25
N PRO A 593 -5.33 -33.48 48.76
CA PRO A 593 -6.61 -33.57 49.47
C PRO A 593 -6.54 -34.32 50.80
#